data_AF-G7VD77-F1
#
_entry.id   AF-G7VD77-F1
#
_cell.length_a   1.000
_cell.length_b   1.000
_cell.length_c   1.000
_cell.angle_alpha   90.00
_cell.angle_beta   90.00
_cell.angle_gamma   90.00
#
_symmetry.space_group_name_H-M   'P 1'
#
loop_
_entity.id
_entity.type
_entity.pdbx_description
1 polymer ?
#
loop_
_entity_poly.entity_id
_entity_poly.type
_entity_poly.pdbx_seq_one_letter_code
_entity_poly.pdbx_strand_id
1 'polypeptide(L)' 'MEPDVTAAMLRRVEELQRLADSIAEHHPYWPALHFTLQLLRRLVEKWHEDFSGEEYEELTWLAEKVLDSVKKIQPRQE' A
#
# COMPACT_ATOMS: atom_id res chain seq x y z
N MET A 1 -22.00 -16.67 -10.06
CA MET A 1 -20.88 -15.71 -10.09
C MET A 1 -20.36 -15.61 -8.69
N GLU A 2 -19.15 -16.07 -8.42
CA GLU A 2 -18.47 -15.65 -7.20
C GLU A 2 -18.47 -14.12 -7.17
N PRO A 3 -18.75 -13.48 -6.02
CA PRO A 3 -18.55 -12.06 -5.89
C PRO A 3 -17.10 -11.77 -6.29
N ASP A 4 -16.90 -10.79 -7.16
CA ASP A 4 -15.57 -10.38 -7.57
C ASP A 4 -14.81 -9.85 -6.35
N VAL A 5 -14.08 -10.75 -5.69
CA VAL A 5 -13.32 -10.49 -4.45
C VAL A 5 -12.29 -9.41 -4.72
N THR A 6 -11.70 -9.40 -5.90
CA THR A 6 -10.76 -8.37 -6.37
C THR A 6 -11.42 -7.00 -6.39
N ALA A 7 -12.60 -6.87 -7.03
CA ALA A 7 -13.34 -5.61 -7.03
C ALA A 7 -13.77 -5.16 -5.62
N ALA A 8 -14.13 -6.11 -4.74
CA ALA A 8 -14.44 -5.80 -3.36
C ALA A 8 -13.21 -5.29 -2.59
N MET A 9 -12.05 -5.92 -2.77
CA MET A 9 -10.78 -5.50 -2.15
C MET A 9 -10.34 -4.13 -2.66
N LEU A 10 -10.38 -3.88 -3.97
CA LEU A 10 -10.02 -2.58 -4.55
C LEU A 10 -10.85 -1.44 -3.96
N ARG A 11 -12.18 -1.62 -3.82
CA ARG A 11 -13.04 -0.63 -3.17
C ARG A 11 -12.57 -0.30 -1.74
N ARG A 12 -12.11 -1.29 -0.98
CA ARG A 12 -11.62 -1.05 0.40
C ARG A 12 -10.26 -0.37 0.42
N VAL A 13 -9.37 -0.74 -0.51
CA VAL A 13 -8.09 -0.05 -0.66
C VAL A 13 -8.32 1.42 -1.02
N GLU A 14 -9.25 1.74 -1.91
CA GLU A 14 -9.60 3.12 -2.25
C GLU A 14 -10.22 3.88 -1.07
N GLU A 15 -11.10 3.25 -0.29
CA GLU A 15 -11.67 3.86 0.92
C GLU A 15 -10.55 4.19 1.93
N LEU A 16 -9.62 3.27 2.16
CA LEU A 16 -8.47 3.47 3.04
C LEU A 16 -7.52 4.54 2.50
N GLN A 17 -7.30 4.59 1.19
CA GLN A 17 -6.45 5.61 0.56
C GLN A 17 -7.06 7.00 0.75
N ARG A 18 -8.37 7.18 0.49
CA ARG A 18 -9.05 8.46 0.73
C ARG A 18 -8.97 8.90 2.19
N LEU A 19 -9.08 7.96 3.12
CA LEU A 19 -8.90 8.24 4.54
C LEU A 19 -7.45 8.63 4.86
N ALA A 20 -6.46 7.91 4.34
CA ALA A 20 -5.05 8.21 4.53
C ALA A 20 -4.65 9.58 3.94
N ASP A 21 -5.19 9.92 2.78
CA ASP A 21 -4.95 11.22 2.11
C ASP A 21 -5.64 12.38 2.87
N SER A 22 -6.69 12.08 3.65
CA SER A 22 -7.33 13.05 4.54
C SER A 22 -6.58 13.30 5.84
N ILE A 23 -5.63 12.43 6.20
CA ILE A 23 -4.72 12.62 7.34
C ILE A 23 -3.62 13.61 6.92
N ALA A 24 -3.21 14.49 7.84
CA ALA A 24 -2.10 15.39 7.59
C ALA A 24 -0.84 14.60 7.18
N GLU A 25 -0.26 14.95 6.04
CA GLU A 25 1.00 14.38 5.51
C GLU A 25 2.14 14.41 6.56
N HIS A 26 2.06 15.33 7.52
CA HIS A 26 3.00 15.46 8.63
C HIS A 26 2.85 14.38 9.73
N HIS A 27 1.87 13.50 9.66
CA HIS A 27 1.70 12.43 10.64
C HIS A 27 2.86 11.42 10.50
N PRO A 28 3.53 11.02 11.60
CA PRO A 28 4.76 10.22 11.53
C PRO A 28 4.58 8.84 10.87
N TYR A 29 3.36 8.29 10.87
CA TYR A 29 3.06 7.00 10.23
C TYR A 29 2.52 7.14 8.81
N TRP A 30 2.28 8.37 8.33
CA TRP A 30 1.68 8.61 7.02
C TRP A 30 2.49 7.98 5.88
N PRO A 31 3.84 8.10 5.80
CA PRO A 31 4.59 7.48 4.71
C PRO A 31 4.44 5.95 4.69
N ALA A 32 4.46 5.30 5.85
CA ALA A 32 4.30 3.85 5.95
C ALA A 32 2.90 3.39 5.53
N LEU A 33 1.86 4.09 5.97
CA LEU A 33 0.50 3.82 5.55
C LEU A 33 0.32 4.01 4.04
N HIS A 34 0.81 5.13 3.50
CA HIS A 34 0.71 5.48 2.10
C HIS A 34 1.35 4.45 1.17
N PHE A 35 2.62 4.09 1.40
CA PHE A 35 3.31 3.10 0.56
C PHE A 35 2.72 1.69 0.72
N THR A 36 2.21 1.34 1.90
CA THR A 36 1.52 0.06 2.12
C THR A 36 0.24 -0.02 1.29
N LEU A 37 -0.55 1.05 1.24
CA LEU A 37 -1.79 1.09 0.46
C LEU A 37 -1.51 1.06 -1.04
N GLN A 38 -0.46 1.73 -1.53
CA GLN A 38 -0.04 1.62 -2.93
C GLN A 38 0.40 0.20 -3.29
N LEU A 39 1.24 -0.43 -2.45
CA LEU A 39 1.67 -1.82 -2.65
C LEU A 39 0.48 -2.78 -2.67
N LEU A 40 -0.43 -2.65 -1.69
CA LEU A 40 -1.63 -3.46 -1.60
C LEU A 40 -2.52 -3.27 -2.83
N ARG A 41 -2.70 -2.04 -3.30
CA ARG A 41 -3.47 -1.74 -4.51
C ARG A 41 -2.89 -2.50 -5.71
N ARG A 42 -1.58 -2.41 -5.92
CA ARG A 42 -0.91 -3.03 -7.07
C ARG A 42 -1.02 -4.54 -7.08
N LEU A 43 -0.90 -5.16 -5.90
CA LEU A 43 -1.11 -6.61 -5.71
C LEU A 43 -2.54 -7.04 -6.05
N VAL A 44 -3.53 -6.25 -5.65
CA VAL A 44 -4.94 -6.58 -5.91
C VAL A 44 -5.31 -6.32 -7.38
N GLU A 45 -4.82 -5.25 -8.01
CA GLU A 45 -5.05 -4.96 -9.44
C GLU A 45 -4.56 -6.10 -10.35
N LYS A 46 -3.50 -6.81 -9.92
CA LYS A 46 -2.90 -7.92 -10.65
C LYS A 46 -3.22 -9.30 -10.06
N TRP A 47 -4.25 -9.40 -9.21
CA TRP A 47 -4.58 -10.63 -8.50
C TRP A 47 -4.78 -11.89 -9.39
N HIS A 48 -5.17 -11.69 -10.65
CA HIS A 48 -5.39 -12.76 -11.64
C HIS A 48 -4.45 -12.70 -12.85
N GLU A 49 -3.40 -11.88 -12.79
CA GLU A 49 -2.45 -11.65 -13.88
C GLU A 49 -1.00 -11.75 -13.39
N ASP A 50 -0.10 -12.13 -14.27
CA ASP A 50 1.34 -12.03 -13.97
C ASP A 50 1.80 -10.57 -14.04
N PHE A 51 2.79 -10.25 -13.22
CA PHE A 51 3.48 -8.95 -13.27
C PHE A 51 4.46 -8.91 -14.44
N SER A 52 4.47 -7.80 -15.17
CA SER A 52 5.57 -7.47 -16.08
C SER A 52 6.86 -7.19 -15.29
N GLY A 53 8.02 -7.21 -15.97
CA GLY A 53 9.29 -6.85 -15.34
C GLY A 53 9.29 -5.45 -14.71
N GLU A 54 8.69 -4.47 -15.39
CA GLU A 54 8.54 -3.10 -14.87
C GLU A 54 7.62 -3.06 -13.64
N GLU A 55 6.53 -3.84 -13.65
CA GLU A 55 5.60 -3.89 -12.53
C GLU A 55 6.21 -4.61 -11.32
N TYR A 56 7.07 -5.60 -11.55
CA TYR A 56 7.86 -6.25 -10.51
C TYR A 56 8.89 -5.30 -9.88
N GLU A 57 9.57 -4.50 -10.70
CA GLU A 57 10.47 -3.45 -10.21
C GLU A 57 9.71 -2.41 -9.37
N GLU A 58 8.52 -2.00 -9.81
CA GLU A 58 7.62 -1.13 -9.06
C GLU A 58 7.22 -1.73 -7.71
N LEU A 59 6.80 -3.01 -7.66
CA LEU A 59 6.47 -3.71 -6.42
C LEU A 59 7.65 -3.74 -5.45
N THR A 60 8.84 -4.03 -5.96
CA THR A 60 10.06 -4.11 -5.16
C THR A 60 10.40 -2.75 -4.57
N TRP A 61 10.32 -1.70 -5.39
CA TRP A 61 10.52 -0.33 -4.94
C TRP A 61 9.50 0.09 -3.88
N LEU A 62 8.21 -0.25 -4.05
CA LEU A 62 7.18 0.02 -3.06
C LEU A 62 7.46 -0.70 -1.72
N ALA A 63 7.89 -1.95 -1.77
CA ALA A 63 8.26 -2.72 -0.58
C ALA A 63 9.46 -2.10 0.17
N GLU A 64 10.47 -1.61 -0.56
CA GLU A 64 11.60 -0.87 0.02
C GLU A 64 11.12 0.42 0.71
N LYS A 65 10.20 1.16 0.10
CA LYS A 65 9.63 2.37 0.71
C LYS A 65 8.83 2.07 1.98
N VAL A 66 8.08 0.98 2.01
CA VAL A 66 7.42 0.50 3.24
C VAL A 66 8.48 0.23 4.31
N LEU A 67 9.52 -0.54 4.01
CA LEU A 67 10.57 -0.85 4.97
C LEU A 67 11.28 0.42 5.49
N ASP A 68 11.65 1.34 4.60
CA ASP A 68 12.34 2.58 4.96
C ASP A 68 11.48 3.53 5.78
N SER A 69 10.17 3.58 5.52
CA SER A 69 9.23 4.37 6.31
C SER A 69 9.03 3.78 7.71
N VAL A 70 8.94 2.45 7.84
CA VAL A 70 8.84 1.77 9.14
C VAL A 70 10.10 2.00 9.99
N LYS A 71 11.30 1.97 9.39
CA LYS A 71 12.56 2.27 10.10
C LYS A 71 12.61 3.67 10.72
N LYS A 72 11.82 4.62 10.21
CA LYS A 72 11.74 6.00 10.73
C LYS A 72 10.76 6.14 11.89
N ILE A 73 9.92 5.12 12.13
CA ILE A 73 9.02 5.09 13.28
C ILE A 73 9.86 4.77 14.51
N GLN A 74 10.08 5.77 15.37
CA GLN A 74 10.90 5.59 16.56
C GLN A 74 10.24 4.59 17.51
N PRO A 75 10.95 3.52 17.94
CA PRO A 75 10.45 2.67 19.01
C PRO A 75 10.40 3.50 20.29
N ARG A 76 9.35 3.30 21.10
CA ARG A 76 9.28 3.88 22.44
C ARG A 76 10.48 3.36 23.23
N GLN A 77 11.32 4.26 23.72
CA GLN A 77 12.40 3.93 24.66
C GLN A 77 11.71 3.58 25.98
N GLU A 78 11.82 2.33 26.44
CA GLU A 78 11.39 1.89 27.78
C GLU A 78 12.51 2.09 28.80
#